data_AF-A0A9Q0RQ82-F1
#
_entry.id   AF-A0A9Q0RQ82-F1
#
_cell.length_a   1.000
_cell.length_b   1.000
_cell.length_c   1.000
_cell.angle_alpha   90.00
_cell.angle_beta   90.00
_cell.angle_gamma   90.00
#
_symmetry.space_group_name_H-M   'P 1'
#
loop_
_entity.id
_entity.type
_entity.pdbx_description
1 polymer ?
#
loop_
_entity_poly.entity_id
_entity_poly.type
_entity_poly.pdbx_seq_one_letter_code
_entity_poly.pdbx_strand_id
1 'polypeptide(L)'
;MALFYALATYVQHNDEYPLFWMMIYAIPCLITILIAFDSRLTYVDLFHRMIYTALCLYMIFSIYLFIVAMHVIGSNQDKDGNQEYNILDYQEGKELFGVLIIQSWLLITIYFLNAKVPFDVLMTWTSKLIIIILSISPLALWAYHGCYGSPEKRDDHIKINLNSNQTIQP
;
A
#
# COMPACT_ATOMS: atom_id res chain seq x y z
N MET A 1 0.85 -11.47 -4.73
CA MET A 1 0.66 -10.02 -4.93
C MET A 1 -0.67 -9.60 -5.56
N ALA A 2 -1.14 -10.17 -6.68
CA ALA A 2 -2.43 -9.77 -7.30
C ALA A 2 -3.62 -9.79 -6.32
N LEU A 3 -3.74 -10.84 -5.49
CA LEU A 3 -4.77 -10.94 -4.46
C LEU A 3 -4.74 -9.76 -3.48
N PHE A 4 -3.55 -9.33 -3.06
CA PHE A 4 -3.39 -8.17 -2.18
C PHE A 4 -3.92 -6.90 -2.85
N TYR A 5 -3.56 -6.65 -4.11
CA TYR A 5 -4.08 -5.48 -4.83
C TYR A 5 -5.59 -5.54 -5.04
N ALA A 6 -6.16 -6.72 -5.31
CA ALA A 6 -7.61 -6.86 -5.43
C ALA A 6 -8.33 -6.52 -4.11
N LEU A 7 -7.80 -6.98 -2.97
CA LEU A 7 -8.32 -6.64 -1.65
C LEU A 7 -8.14 -5.14 -1.35
N ALA A 8 -6.97 -4.58 -1.66
CA ALA A 8 -6.72 -3.14 -1.51
C ALA A 8 -7.72 -2.32 -2.34
N THR A 9 -7.91 -2.65 -3.62
CA THR A 9 -8.93 -2.01 -4.46
C THR A 9 -10.33 -2.08 -3.83
N TYR A 10 -10.72 -3.22 -3.29
CA TYR A 10 -12.04 -3.37 -2.68
C TYR A 10 -12.24 -2.44 -1.49
N VAL A 11 -11.27 -2.35 -0.58
CA VAL A 11 -11.38 -1.54 0.65
C VAL A 11 -11.54 -0.04 0.36
N GLN A 12 -11.07 0.45 -0.79
CA GLN A 12 -11.10 1.88 -1.12
C GLN A 12 -12.49 2.40 -1.44
N HIS A 13 -13.52 1.55 -1.48
CA HIS A 13 -14.92 2.01 -1.55
C HIS A 13 -15.31 2.91 -0.35
N ASN A 14 -14.55 2.85 0.75
CA ASN A 14 -14.78 3.64 1.96
C ASN A 14 -14.07 5.00 1.97
N ASP A 15 -13.22 5.30 0.98
CA ASP A 15 -12.50 6.58 0.92
C ASP A 15 -13.38 7.71 0.37
N GLU A 16 -12.98 8.96 0.59
CA GLU A 16 -13.66 10.16 0.08
C GLU A 16 -13.71 10.18 -1.47
N TYR A 17 -12.68 9.61 -2.12
CA TYR A 17 -12.56 9.50 -3.57
C TYR A 17 -12.38 8.05 -4.03
N PRO A 18 -13.44 7.22 -3.92
CA PRO A 18 -13.31 5.77 -4.05
C PRO A 18 -12.88 5.35 -5.45
N LEU A 19 -13.45 5.96 -6.50
CA LEU A 19 -13.12 5.63 -7.89
C LEU A 19 -11.64 5.84 -8.21
N PHE A 20 -11.05 6.93 -7.73
CA PHE A 20 -9.65 7.25 -7.98
C PHE A 20 -8.72 6.24 -7.31
N TRP A 21 -8.94 5.96 -6.02
CA TRP A 21 -8.13 5.01 -5.26
C TRP A 21 -8.32 3.57 -5.72
N MET A 22 -9.53 3.18 -6.11
CA MET A 22 -9.79 1.88 -6.72
C MET A 22 -8.97 1.70 -8.01
N MET A 23 -8.90 2.72 -8.88
CA MET A 23 -8.09 2.67 -10.10
C MET A 23 -6.60 2.54 -9.81
N ILE A 24 -6.09 3.26 -8.80
CA ILE A 24 -4.69 3.20 -8.36
C ILE A 24 -4.25 1.78 -8.03
N TYR A 25 -5.08 0.99 -7.34
CA TYR A 25 -4.75 -0.40 -6.99
C TYR A 25 -5.17 -1.40 -8.08
N ALA A 26 -6.19 -1.08 -8.90
CA ALA A 26 -6.67 -1.98 -9.94
C ALA A 26 -5.66 -2.12 -11.10
N ILE A 27 -4.96 -1.05 -11.48
CA ILE A 27 -3.95 -1.08 -12.54
C ILE A 27 -2.84 -2.13 -12.26
N PRO A 28 -2.12 -2.09 -11.12
CA PRO A 28 -1.09 -3.07 -10.82
C PRO A 28 -1.67 -4.47 -10.56
N CYS A 29 -2.92 -4.57 -10.10
CA CYS A 29 -3.63 -5.86 -10.03
C CYS A 29 -3.76 -6.48 -11.41
N LEU A 30 -4.30 -5.73 -12.39
CA LEU A 30 -4.48 -6.19 -13.77
C LEU A 30 -3.16 -6.54 -14.43
N ILE A 31 -2.12 -5.71 -14.28
CA ILE A 31 -0.78 -6.01 -14.80
C ILE A 31 -0.27 -7.33 -14.23
N THR A 32 -0.39 -7.54 -12.91
CA THR A 32 0.08 -8.77 -12.26
C THR A 32 -0.69 -10.00 -12.74
N ILE A 33 -2.02 -9.87 -12.90
CA ILE A 33 -2.88 -10.94 -13.41
C ILE A 33 -2.53 -11.28 -14.86
N LEU A 34 -2.35 -10.27 -15.71
CA LEU A 34 -2.01 -10.46 -17.13
C LEU A 34 -0.67 -11.19 -17.29
N ILE A 35 0.35 -10.82 -16.52
CA ILE A 35 1.65 -11.50 -16.53
C ILE A 35 1.53 -12.95 -16.04
N ALA A 36 0.67 -13.21 -15.05
CA ALA A 36 0.45 -14.56 -14.53
C ALA A 36 -0.31 -15.47 -15.51
N PHE A 37 -1.26 -14.92 -16.29
CA PHE A 37 -2.01 -15.68 -17.29
C PHE A 37 -1.22 -15.94 -18.56
N ASP A 38 -0.53 -14.92 -19.07
CA ASP A 38 0.27 -15.07 -20.28
C ASP A 38 1.58 -14.29 -20.16
N SER A 39 2.62 -15.05 -19.81
CA SER A 39 3.98 -14.52 -19.73
C SER A 39 4.53 -14.10 -21.10
N ARG A 40 3.86 -14.37 -22.23
CA ARG A 40 4.33 -13.89 -23.54
C ARG A 40 4.13 -12.39 -23.72
N LEU A 41 3.20 -11.78 -22.96
CA LEU A 41 3.02 -10.32 -22.96
C LEU A 41 4.30 -9.59 -22.52
N THR A 42 5.15 -10.23 -21.71
CA THR A 42 6.44 -9.68 -21.29
C THR A 42 7.46 -9.57 -22.41
N TYR A 43 7.16 -10.01 -23.64
CA TYR A 43 8.02 -9.80 -24.82
C TYR A 43 7.48 -8.72 -25.76
N VAL A 44 6.28 -8.18 -25.50
CA VAL A 44 5.67 -7.16 -26.34
C VAL A 44 6.18 -5.78 -25.92
N ASP A 45 6.80 -5.05 -26.84
CA ASP A 45 7.37 -3.72 -26.56
C ASP A 45 6.34 -2.72 -26.02
N LEU A 46 5.10 -2.79 -26.51
CA LEU A 46 4.01 -1.95 -26.01
C LEU A 46 3.73 -2.21 -24.52
N PHE A 47 3.75 -3.47 -24.10
CA PHE A 47 3.53 -3.86 -22.71
C PHE A 47 4.63 -3.34 -21.79
N HIS A 48 5.90 -3.41 -22.23
CA HIS A 48 7.01 -2.81 -21.51
C HIS A 48 6.80 -1.30 -21.32
N ARG A 49 6.52 -0.59 -22.42
CA ARG A 49 6.27 0.86 -22.36
C ARG A 49 5.14 1.20 -21.39
N MET A 50 4.04 0.45 -21.40
CA MET A 50 2.94 0.66 -20.45
C MET A 50 3.38 0.50 -18.98
N ILE A 51 4.17 -0.52 -18.66
CA ILE A 51 4.67 -0.72 -17.28
C ILE A 51 5.62 0.39 -16.87
N TYR A 52 6.54 0.81 -17.75
CA TYR A 52 7.42 1.96 -17.47
C TYR A 52 6.64 3.25 -17.28
N THR A 53 5.66 3.53 -18.13
CA THR A 53 4.78 4.70 -17.99
C THR A 53 4.02 4.66 -16.66
N ALA A 54 3.45 3.51 -16.31
CA ALA A 54 2.78 3.33 -15.01
C ALA A 54 3.74 3.62 -13.85
N LEU A 55 4.95 3.05 -13.86
CA LEU A 55 5.95 3.32 -12.83
C LEU A 55 6.28 4.82 -12.72
N CYS A 56 6.51 5.51 -13.84
CA CYS A 56 6.78 6.95 -13.83
C CYS A 56 5.63 7.75 -13.22
N LEU A 57 4.37 7.41 -13.56
CA LEU A 57 3.20 8.06 -12.98
C LEU A 57 3.11 7.82 -11.48
N TYR A 58 3.33 6.58 -11.02
CA TYR A 58 3.35 6.28 -9.59
C TYR A 58 4.49 7.02 -8.87
N MET A 59 5.67 7.17 -9.47
CA MET A 59 6.81 7.89 -8.88
C MET A 59 6.50 9.38 -8.69
N ILE A 60 5.91 10.02 -9.71
CA ILE A 60 5.46 11.42 -9.59
C ILE A 60 4.39 11.53 -8.50
N PHE A 61 3.45 10.59 -8.48
CA PHE A 61 2.36 10.59 -7.51
C PHE A 61 2.85 10.36 -6.08
N SER A 62 3.83 9.48 -5.84
CA SER A 62 4.40 9.30 -4.49
C SER A 62 5.16 10.52 -4.01
N ILE A 63 5.86 11.24 -4.90
CA ILE A 63 6.54 12.49 -4.53
C ILE A 63 5.49 13.52 -4.10
N TYR A 64 4.40 13.64 -4.86
CA TYR A 64 3.28 14.51 -4.49
C TYR A 64 2.70 14.13 -3.11
N LEU A 65 2.36 12.86 -2.89
CA LEU A 65 1.84 12.38 -1.59
C LEU A 65 2.83 12.60 -0.44
N PHE A 66 4.12 12.39 -0.68
CA PHE A 66 5.16 12.65 0.32
C PHE A 66 5.21 14.13 0.71
N ILE A 67 5.14 15.04 -0.25
CA ILE A 67 5.10 16.49 0.02
C ILE A 67 3.84 16.85 0.82
N VAL A 68 2.68 16.31 0.45
CA VAL A 68 1.41 16.54 1.16
C VAL A 68 1.49 16.02 2.60
N ALA A 69 1.97 14.78 2.79
CA ALA A 69 2.14 14.18 4.11
C ALA A 69 3.08 15.02 4.99
N MET A 70 4.23 15.45 4.46
CA MET A 70 5.17 16.30 5.18
C MET A 70 4.57 17.67 5.54
N HIS A 71 3.76 18.25 4.66
CA HIS A 71 3.08 19.52 4.94
C HIS A 71 2.05 19.37 6.07
N VAL A 72 1.23 18.32 6.04
CA VAL A 72 0.24 18.04 7.10
C VAL A 72 0.96 17.82 8.43
N ILE A 73 2.01 17.00 8.46
CA ILE A 73 2.82 16.76 9.66
C ILE A 73 3.42 18.06 10.18
N GLY A 74 4.05 18.86 9.31
CA GLY A 74 4.65 20.14 9.70
C GLY A 74 3.62 21.13 10.28
N SER A 75 2.40 21.16 9.74
CA SER A 75 1.33 22.04 10.23
C SER A 75 0.72 21.63 11.57
N ASN A 76 0.79 20.34 11.93
CA ASN A 76 0.28 19.81 13.19
C ASN A 76 1.34 19.83 14.31
N GLN A 77 2.63 19.73 13.96
CA GLN A 77 3.74 19.83 14.89
C GLN A 77 3.81 21.20 15.60
N ASP A 78 3.39 22.28 14.94
CA ASP A 78 3.30 23.62 15.56
C ASP A 78 2.20 23.74 16.63
N LYS A 79 1.26 22.77 16.71
CA LYS A 79 0.09 22.86 17.60
C LYS A 79 0.21 22.00 18.86
N ASP A 80 0.83 20.82 18.78
CA ASP A 80 0.92 19.87 19.88
C ASP A 80 2.37 19.37 20.05
N GLY A 81 3.20 20.16 20.73
CA GLY A 81 4.64 19.93 20.87
C GLY A 81 5.09 18.68 21.65
N ASN A 82 4.24 17.67 21.87
CA ASN A 82 4.53 16.50 22.72
C ASN A 82 3.97 15.13 22.23
N GLN A 83 3.43 14.99 21.02
CA GLN A 83 2.97 13.67 20.53
C GLN A 83 4.09 12.87 19.83
N GLU A 84 4.15 11.56 20.09
CA GLU A 84 5.02 10.63 19.37
C GLU A 84 4.64 10.60 17.88
N TYR A 85 5.62 10.87 17.02
CA TYR A 85 5.40 11.05 15.58
C TYR A 85 5.42 9.70 14.86
N ASN A 86 4.25 9.24 14.40
CA ASN A 86 4.17 8.09 13.52
C ASN A 86 3.47 8.45 12.20
N ILE A 87 4.24 8.47 11.11
CA ILE A 87 3.74 8.77 9.76
C ILE A 87 2.64 7.78 9.35
N LEU A 88 2.68 6.56 9.87
CA LEU A 88 1.71 5.50 9.56
C LEU A 88 0.35 5.69 10.25
N ASP A 89 0.22 6.60 11.21
CA ASP A 89 -1.07 6.87 11.86
C ASP A 89 -1.94 7.82 11.03
N TYR A 90 -1.30 8.67 10.21
CA TYR A 90 -1.96 9.56 9.28
C TYR A 90 -2.45 8.82 8.03
N GLN A 91 -3.62 9.21 7.53
CA GLN A 91 -4.23 8.59 6.34
C GLN A 91 -3.34 8.77 5.11
N GLU A 92 -2.73 9.94 4.96
CA GLU A 92 -1.81 10.26 3.86
C GLU A 92 -0.56 9.37 3.87
N GLY A 93 -0.09 8.98 5.05
CA GLY A 93 1.07 8.09 5.20
C GLY A 93 0.76 6.65 4.81
N LYS A 94 -0.46 6.16 5.13
CA LYS A 94 -0.93 4.83 4.70
C LYS A 94 -1.09 4.77 3.19
N GLU A 95 -1.66 5.81 2.60
CA GLU A 95 -1.81 5.96 1.16
C GLU A 95 -0.45 5.98 0.44
N LEU A 96 0.50 6.77 0.95
CA LEU A 96 1.87 6.80 0.44
C LEU A 96 2.52 5.42 0.49
N PHE A 97 2.41 4.70 1.61
CA PHE A 97 3.00 3.36 1.75
C PHE A 97 2.38 2.35 0.77
N GLY A 98 1.06 2.43 0.55
CA GLY A 98 0.37 1.65 -0.48
C GLY A 98 0.95 1.89 -1.88
N VAL A 99 1.21 3.15 -2.24
CA VAL A 99 1.85 3.51 -3.53
C VAL A 99 3.29 3.01 -3.60
N LEU A 100 4.07 3.08 -2.51
CA LEU A 100 5.44 2.57 -2.47
C LEU A 100 5.51 1.03 -2.68
N ILE A 101 4.52 0.30 -2.15
CA ILE A 101 4.39 -1.15 -2.40
C ILE A 101 4.13 -1.41 -3.90
N ILE A 102 3.26 -0.61 -4.54
CA ILE A 102 3.01 -0.71 -5.99
C ILE A 102 4.30 -0.47 -6.77
N GLN A 103 5.02 0.60 -6.48
CA GLN A 103 6.29 0.93 -7.16
C GLN A 103 7.33 -0.16 -7.02
N SER A 104 7.51 -0.68 -5.80
CA SER A 104 8.45 -1.76 -5.51
C SER A 104 8.14 -2.99 -6.35
N TRP A 105 6.86 -3.35 -6.48
CA TRP A 105 6.43 -4.48 -7.31
C TRP A 105 6.63 -4.23 -8.81
N LEU A 106 6.32 -3.02 -9.30
CA LEU A 106 6.53 -2.66 -10.71
C LEU A 106 8.02 -2.64 -11.07
N LEU A 107 8.90 -2.16 -10.17
CA LEU A 107 10.36 -2.21 -10.34
C LEU A 107 10.87 -3.64 -10.47
N ILE A 108 10.39 -4.54 -9.61
CA ILE A 108 10.73 -5.97 -9.67
C ILE A 108 10.24 -6.56 -10.99
N THR A 109 9.01 -6.23 -11.39
CA THR A 109 8.45 -6.67 -12.66
C THR A 109 9.35 -6.23 -13.82
N ILE A 110 9.73 -4.95 -13.89
CA ILE A 110 10.62 -4.40 -14.92
C ILE A 110 12.00 -5.06 -14.92
N TYR A 111 12.57 -5.30 -13.74
CA TYR A 111 13.83 -6.02 -13.61
C TYR A 111 13.76 -7.39 -14.31
N PHE A 112 12.66 -8.12 -14.13
CA PHE A 112 12.43 -9.39 -14.81
C PHE A 112 12.18 -9.26 -16.31
N LEU A 113 11.48 -8.21 -16.74
CA LEU A 113 11.29 -7.94 -18.17
C LEU A 113 12.64 -7.75 -18.88
N ASN A 114 13.52 -6.94 -18.30
CA ASN A 114 14.81 -6.59 -18.91
C ASN A 114 15.83 -7.72 -18.87
N ALA A 115 15.74 -8.62 -17.88
CA ALA A 115 16.65 -9.73 -17.73
C ALA A 115 16.74 -10.58 -19.01
N LYS A 116 15.65 -10.77 -19.79
CA LYS A 116 15.61 -11.59 -21.02
C LYS A 116 16.19 -13.01 -20.91
N VAL A 117 16.41 -13.52 -19.71
CA VAL A 117 16.95 -14.87 -19.44
C VAL A 117 15.86 -15.72 -18.77
N PRO A 118 15.83 -17.04 -18.98
CA PRO A 118 14.86 -17.91 -18.35
C PRO A 118 14.93 -17.75 -16.83
N PHE A 119 13.77 -17.71 -16.19
CA PHE A 119 13.59 -17.48 -14.74
C PHE A 119 14.44 -18.40 -13.85
N ASP A 120 14.81 -19.58 -14.34
CA ASP A 120 15.66 -20.54 -13.62
C ASP A 120 17.16 -20.35 -13.83
N VAL A 121 17.60 -19.66 -14.89
CA VAL A 121 19.02 -19.54 -15.25
C VAL A 121 19.67 -18.31 -14.61
N LEU A 122 18.92 -17.21 -14.44
CA LEU A 122 19.45 -15.98 -13.84
C LEU A 122 19.23 -15.90 -12.32
N MET A 123 18.20 -16.58 -11.80
CA MET A 123 17.67 -16.26 -10.48
C MET A 123 18.28 -17.14 -9.39
N THR A 124 19.18 -16.54 -8.62
CA THR A 124 19.69 -17.14 -7.39
C THR A 124 18.54 -17.50 -6.44
N TRP A 125 18.67 -18.58 -5.69
CA TRP A 125 17.65 -19.00 -4.71
C TRP A 125 17.29 -17.87 -3.71
N THR A 126 18.25 -16.98 -3.43
CA THR A 126 18.07 -15.81 -2.58
C THR A 126 17.07 -14.80 -3.16
N SER A 127 17.14 -14.50 -4.46
CA SER A 127 16.19 -13.56 -5.10
C SER A 127 14.78 -14.16 -5.19
N LYS A 128 14.65 -15.48 -5.45
CA LYS A 128 13.38 -16.23 -5.33
C LYS A 128 12.74 -16.04 -3.95
N LEU A 129 13.50 -16.24 -2.88
CA LEU A 129 13.00 -16.05 -1.52
C LEU A 129 12.58 -14.60 -1.25
N ILE A 130 13.40 -13.62 -1.64
CA ILE A 130 13.09 -12.20 -1.42
C ILE A 130 11.77 -11.82 -2.07
N ILE A 131 11.51 -12.27 -3.30
CA ILE A 131 10.26 -11.97 -4.01
C ILE A 131 9.06 -12.63 -3.34
N ILE A 132 9.20 -13.87 -2.87
CA ILE A 132 8.15 -14.56 -2.13
C ILE A 132 7.83 -13.81 -0.83
N ILE A 133 8.86 -13.45 -0.07
CA ILE A 133 8.73 -12.70 1.19
C ILE A 133 8.06 -11.35 0.92
N LEU A 134 8.52 -10.59 -0.07
CA LEU A 134 7.97 -9.28 -0.44
C LEU A 134 6.55 -9.37 -1.03
N SER A 135 6.18 -10.50 -1.65
CA SER A 135 4.82 -10.75 -2.15
C SER A 135 3.84 -11.06 -1.01
N ILE A 136 4.30 -11.74 0.03
CA ILE A 136 3.47 -12.17 1.16
C ILE A 136 3.42 -11.07 2.23
N SER A 137 4.51 -10.32 2.43
CA SER A 137 4.61 -9.35 3.51
C SER A 137 3.49 -8.31 3.53
N PRO A 138 3.00 -7.72 2.42
CA PRO A 138 1.95 -6.71 2.47
C PRO A 138 0.63 -7.30 2.93
N LEU A 139 0.31 -8.52 2.47
CA LEU A 139 -0.89 -9.24 2.89
C LEU A 139 -0.79 -9.67 4.35
N ALA A 140 0.37 -10.16 4.78
CA ALA A 140 0.61 -10.59 6.16
C ALA A 140 0.56 -9.41 7.13
N LEU A 141 1.16 -8.28 6.77
CA LEU A 141 1.15 -7.06 7.58
C LEU A 141 -0.27 -6.47 7.69
N TRP A 142 -1.00 -6.48 6.57
CA TRP A 142 -2.40 -6.05 6.54
C TRP A 142 -3.30 -6.98 7.38
N ALA A 143 -3.13 -8.30 7.28
CA ALA A 143 -3.88 -9.26 8.09
C ALA A 143 -3.51 -9.16 9.59
N TYR A 144 -2.22 -8.98 9.90
CA TYR A 144 -1.77 -8.77 11.27
C TYR A 144 -2.40 -7.51 11.86
N HIS A 145 -2.36 -6.38 11.14
CA HIS A 145 -2.98 -5.14 11.59
C HIS A 145 -4.52 -5.25 11.61
N GLY A 146 -5.16 -5.99 10.71
CA GLY A 146 -6.60 -6.20 10.72
C GLY A 146 -7.08 -7.06 11.89
N CYS A 147 -6.30 -8.09 12.27
CA CYS A 147 -6.64 -9.01 13.36
C CYS A 147 -6.18 -8.52 14.74
N TYR A 148 -5.07 -7.78 14.81
CA TYR A 148 -4.43 -7.36 16.07
C TYR A 148 -4.31 -5.83 16.22
N GLY A 149 -4.75 -5.04 15.24
CA GLY A 149 -4.79 -3.58 15.27
C GLY A 149 -5.81 -3.05 16.28
N SER A 150 -5.37 -3.04 17.52
CA SER A 150 -5.82 -2.35 18.72
C SER A 150 -7.29 -2.47 19.18
N PRO A 151 -7.56 -3.23 20.26
CA PRO A 151 -8.77 -3.09 21.09
C PRO A 151 -8.80 -1.78 21.91
N GLU A 152 -7.75 -0.96 21.88
CA GLU A 152 -7.57 0.18 22.80
C GLU A 152 -8.59 1.31 22.60
N LYS A 153 -9.11 1.54 21.39
CA LYS A 153 -10.20 2.51 21.17
C LYS A 153 -11.55 2.05 21.74
N ARG A 154 -11.72 0.76 22.05
CA ARG A 154 -12.98 0.24 22.62
C ARG A 154 -13.09 0.55 24.12
N ASP A 155 -11.97 0.63 24.82
CA ASP A 155 -11.96 0.86 26.27
C ASP A 155 -12.17 2.34 26.64
N ASP A 156 -11.76 3.28 25.78
CA ASP A 156 -12.00 4.72 26.02
C ASP A 156 -13.48 5.09 25.86
N HIS A 157 -14.18 4.52 24.87
CA HIS A 157 -15.63 4.72 24.74
C HIS A 157 -16.44 4.06 25.88
N ILE A 158 -15.94 2.96 26.45
CA ILE A 158 -16.56 2.32 27.62
C ILE A 158 -16.30 3.14 28.88
N LYS A 159 -15.09 3.66 29.09
CA LYS A 159 -14.76 4.51 30.25
C LYS A 159 -15.50 5.85 30.23
N ILE A 160 -15.66 6.48 29.06
CA ILE A 160 -16.43 7.72 28.93
C ILE A 160 -17.92 7.50 29.23
N ASN A 161 -18.51 6.39 28.77
CA ASN A 161 -19.90 6.04 29.07
C ASN A 161 -20.15 5.57 30.52
N LEU A 162 -19.13 5.05 31.20
CA LEU A 162 -19.22 4.73 32.63
C LEU A 162 -19.14 5.98 33.50
N ASN A 163 -18.31 6.97 33.13
CA ASN A 163 -18.20 8.23 33.87
C ASN A 163 -19.40 9.18 33.66
N SER A 164 -20.07 9.15 32.50
CA SER A 164 -21.26 9.96 32.27
C SER A 164 -22.52 9.45 32.98
N ASN A 165 -22.55 8.17 33.38
CA ASN A 165 -23.67 7.55 34.08
C ASN A 165 -23.55 7.60 35.63
N GLN A 166 -22.48 8.17 36.18
CA GLN A 166 -22.30 8.30 37.64
C GLN A 166 -22.65 9.70 38.21
N THR A 167 -23.07 10.66 37.38
CA THR A 167 -23.34 12.04 37.81
C THR A 167 -24.82 12.39 37.97
N ILE A 168 -25.73 11.42 37.97
CA ILE A 168 -27.16 11.66 38.23
C ILE A 168 -27.64 10.76 39.37
N GLN A 169 -27.42 11.19 40.60
CA GLN A 169 -28.41 11.00 41.68
C GLN A 169 -28.41 12.24 42.60
N PRO A 170 -29.59 12.68 43.04
CA PRO A 170 -29.87 14.03 43.58
C PRO A 170 -29.28 14.31 44.97
#